data_AF-A0A831UDI4-F1
#
_entry.id   AF-A0A831UDI4-F1
#
_cell.length_a   1.000
_cell.length_b   1.000
_cell.length_c   1.000
_cell.angle_alpha   90.00
_cell.angle_beta   90.00
_cell.angle_gamma   90.00
#
_symmetry.space_group_name_H-M   'P 1'
#
loop_
_entity.id
_entity.type
_entity.pdbx_description
1 polymer ?
#
loop_
_entity_poly.entity_id
_entity_poly.type
_entity_poly.pdbx_seq_one_letter_code
_entity_poly.pdbx_strand_id
1 'polypeptide(L)'
;MQTFVKALISLAVIIVAARIGRRFPTLGGLIATMPLTSLLVLLWLWSDAPGDYRLLEGYTRGVLWGIIPTVLFFLTALLLLRRQLPLPMVLAASFGVWLAGAAVHQYFLR
;
A
#
# COMPACT_ATOMS: atom_id res chain seq x y z
N MET A 1 2.12 21.55 -14.84
CA MET A 1 3.57 21.21 -14.81
C MET A 1 4.01 20.52 -13.52
N GLN A 2 3.38 20.74 -12.35
CA GLN A 2 3.79 20.05 -11.11
C GLN A 2 3.60 18.53 -11.16
N THR A 3 2.50 18.02 -11.72
CA THR A 3 2.15 16.58 -11.73
C THR A 3 3.21 15.70 -12.38
N PHE A 4 3.90 16.18 -13.42
CA PHE A 4 4.93 15.42 -14.12
C PHE A 4 6.19 15.22 -13.26
N VAL A 5 6.57 16.24 -12.50
CA VAL A 5 7.68 16.15 -11.53
C VAL A 5 7.28 15.25 -10.35
N LYS A 6 6.05 15.39 -9.82
CA LYS A 6 5.52 14.51 -8.76
C LYS A 6 5.56 13.03 -9.22
N ALA A 7 5.19 12.77 -10.47
CA ALA A 7 5.19 11.44 -11.06
C ALA A 7 6.61 10.86 -11.22
N LEU A 8 7.56 11.66 -11.74
CA LEU A 8 8.94 11.20 -11.96
C LEU A 8 9.63 10.82 -10.64
N ILE A 9 9.45 11.63 -9.60
CA ILE A 9 9.99 11.36 -8.25
C ILE A 9 9.38 10.08 -7.69
N SER A 10 8.06 9.92 -7.79
CA SER A 10 7.37 8.72 -7.29
C SER A 10 7.88 7.47 -8.00
N LEU A 11 8.02 7.52 -9.33
CA LEU A 11 8.53 6.41 -10.13
C LEU A 11 9.98 6.06 -9.76
N ALA A 12 10.84 7.05 -9.56
CA ALA A 12 12.22 6.84 -9.16
C ALA A 12 12.33 6.13 -7.80
N VAL A 13 11.54 6.57 -6.81
CA VAL A 13 11.48 5.94 -5.47
C VAL A 13 11.03 4.47 -5.58
N ILE A 14 9.97 4.21 -6.35
CA ILE A 14 9.45 2.84 -6.55
C ILE A 14 10.48 1.94 -7.25
N ILE A 15 11.16 2.43 -8.29
CA ILE A 15 12.16 1.65 -9.03
C ILE A 15 13.36 1.30 -8.14
N VAL A 16 13.87 2.26 -7.36
CA VAL A 16 14.98 2.03 -6.44
C VAL A 16 14.59 1.01 -5.37
N ALA A 17 13.42 1.16 -4.76
CA ALA A 17 12.87 0.22 -3.79
C ALA A 17 12.75 -1.21 -4.35
N ALA A 18 12.17 -1.36 -5.55
CA ALA A 18 12.02 -2.65 -6.22
C ALA A 18 13.38 -3.31 -6.55
N ARG A 19 14.39 -2.52 -6.91
CA ARG A 19 15.72 -3.02 -7.24
C ARG A 19 16.47 -3.54 -6.02
N ILE A 20 16.34 -2.88 -4.87
CA ILE A 20 16.92 -3.34 -3.60
C ILE A 20 16.25 -4.64 -3.13
N GLY A 21 14.93 -4.74 -3.25
CA GLY A 21 14.18 -5.91 -2.83
C GLY A 21 14.52 -7.20 -3.59
N ARG A 22 14.94 -7.11 -4.86
CA ARG A 22 15.40 -8.28 -5.64
C ARG A 22 16.71 -8.87 -5.12
N ARG A 23 17.57 -8.07 -4.48
CA ARG A 23 18.87 -8.53 -3.97
C ARG A 23 18.74 -9.18 -2.58
N PHE A 24 17.77 -8.70 -1.78
CA PHE A 24 17.56 -9.15 -0.40
C PHE A 24 16.06 -9.30 -0.13
N PRO A 25 15.48 -10.51 -0.20
CA PRO A 25 14.02 -10.70 -0.12
C PRO A 25 13.38 -10.24 1.20
N THR A 26 14.06 -10.43 2.33
CA THR A 26 13.61 -9.98 3.67
C THR A 26 13.62 -8.46 3.77
N LEU A 27 14.68 -7.80 3.32
CA LEU A 27 14.72 -6.33 3.19
C LEU A 27 13.74 -5.83 2.12
N GLY A 28 13.49 -6.63 1.08
CA GLY A 28 12.51 -6.36 0.05
C GLY A 28 11.08 -6.33 0.59
N GLY A 29 10.74 -7.24 1.50
CA GLY A 29 9.49 -7.21 2.24
C GLY A 29 9.37 -5.96 3.12
N LEU A 30 10.45 -5.58 3.82
CA LEU A 30 10.48 -4.36 4.63
C LEU A 30 10.30 -3.09 3.77
N ILE A 31 11.04 -3.00 2.67
CA ILE A 31 10.96 -1.87 1.73
C ILE A 31 9.58 -1.82 1.04
N ALA A 32 9.00 -2.97 0.70
CA ALA A 32 7.67 -3.04 0.11
C ALA A 32 6.56 -2.66 1.11
N THR A 33 6.79 -2.88 2.41
CA THR A 33 5.86 -2.48 3.48
C THR A 33 6.14 -1.08 4.01
N MET A 34 7.28 -0.46 3.67
CA MET A 34 7.51 0.95 3.99
C MET A 34 6.41 1.79 3.36
N PRO A 35 5.81 2.73 4.11
CA PRO A 35 4.73 3.57 3.62
C PRO A 35 5.26 4.70 2.73
N LEU A 36 6.13 4.40 1.76
CA LEU A 36 6.75 5.37 0.86
C LEU A 36 5.69 6.08 0.00
N THR A 37 4.72 5.32 -0.52
CA THR A 37 3.59 5.87 -1.25
C THR A 37 2.74 6.75 -0.36
N SER A 38 2.39 6.29 0.84
CA SER A 38 1.61 7.08 1.80
C SER A 38 2.34 8.34 2.27
N LEU A 39 3.66 8.28 2.44
CA LEU A 39 4.51 9.42 2.77
C LEU A 39 4.49 10.47 1.65
N LEU A 40 4.68 10.04 0.40
CA LEU A 40 4.61 10.94 -0.75
C LEU A 40 3.23 11.63 -0.82
N VAL A 41 2.15 10.87 -0.64
CA VAL A 41 0.78 11.44 -0.62
C VAL A 41 0.62 12.46 0.51
N LEU A 42 1.10 12.19 1.72
CA LEU A 42 1.06 13.15 2.83
C LEU A 42 1.82 14.45 2.51
N LEU A 43 3.02 14.34 1.93
CA LEU A 43 3.80 15.51 1.50
C LEU A 43 3.07 16.32 0.43
N TRP A 44 2.39 15.64 -0.50
CA TRP A 44 1.60 16.32 -1.53
C TRP A 44 0.34 16.97 -0.97
N LEU A 45 -0.41 16.29 -0.10
CA LEU A 45 -1.57 16.87 0.58
C LEU A 45 -1.19 18.10 1.37
N TRP A 46 -0.07 18.06 2.10
CA TRP A 46 0.45 19.22 2.82
C TRP A 46 0.89 20.35 1.88
N SER A 47 1.57 20.02 0.78
CA SER A 47 2.00 21.01 -0.21
C SER A 47 0.83 21.67 -0.93
N ASP A 48 -0.25 20.94 -1.17
CA ASP A 48 -1.42 21.41 -1.91
C ASP A 48 -2.41 22.15 -0.99
N ALA A 49 -2.51 21.76 0.30
CA ALA A 49 -3.33 22.42 1.32
C ALA A 49 -2.57 22.61 2.65
N PRO A 50 -1.63 23.58 2.73
CA PRO A 50 -0.86 23.83 3.94
C PRO A 50 -1.75 24.21 5.12
N GLY A 51 -1.57 23.56 6.27
CA GLY A 51 -2.32 23.84 7.50
C GLY A 51 -3.67 23.13 7.65
N ASP A 52 -4.12 22.35 6.67
CA ASP A 52 -5.34 21.54 6.80
C ASP A 52 -5.05 20.22 7.53
N TYR A 53 -4.89 20.30 8.85
CA TYR A 53 -4.67 19.12 9.69
C TYR A 53 -5.82 18.11 9.64
N ARG A 54 -7.04 18.55 9.34
CA ARG A 54 -8.22 17.68 9.27
C ARG A 54 -8.15 16.77 8.03
N LEU A 55 -7.66 17.30 6.91
CA LEU A 55 -7.36 16.51 5.71
C LEU A 55 -6.28 15.46 5.98
N LEU A 56 -5.17 15.86 6.64
CA LEU A 56 -4.08 14.94 6.97
C LEU A 56 -4.51 13.86 7.97
N GLU A 57 -5.30 14.21 8.98
CA GLU A 57 -5.86 13.27 9.95
C GLU A 57 -6.78 12.26 9.26
N GLY A 58 -7.71 12.74 8.43
CA GLY A 58 -8.63 11.88 7.68
C GLY A 58 -7.90 10.90 6.76
N TYR A 59 -6.89 11.38 6.03
CA TYR A 59 -6.04 10.54 5.19
C TYR A 59 -5.28 9.49 6.02
N THR A 60 -4.63 9.91 7.10
CA THR A 60 -3.83 9.02 7.96
C THR A 60 -4.70 7.95 8.61
N ARG A 61 -5.90 8.31 9.07
CA ARG A 61 -6.89 7.36 9.59
C ARG A 61 -7.32 6.37 8.51
N GLY A 62 -7.61 6.85 7.31
CA GLY A 62 -7.94 6.00 6.15
C GLY A 62 -6.83 4.99 5.84
N VAL A 63 -5.57 5.43 5.82
CA VAL A 63 -4.40 4.55 5.63
C VAL A 63 -4.29 3.53 6.75
N LEU A 64 -4.40 3.95 8.01
CA LEU A 64 -4.28 3.08 9.19
C LEU A 64 -5.28 1.92 9.11
N TRP A 65 -6.53 2.22 8.80
CA TRP A 65 -7.53 1.16 8.66
C TRP A 65 -7.35 0.32 7.38
N GLY A 66 -6.83 0.92 6.30
CA GLY A 66 -6.45 0.20 5.08
C GLY A 66 -5.33 -0.84 5.27
N ILE A 67 -4.57 -0.78 6.36
CA ILE A 67 -3.57 -1.80 6.70
C ILE A 67 -4.26 -3.14 6.99
N ILE A 68 -5.43 -3.16 7.63
CA ILE A 68 -6.12 -4.41 8.00
C ILE A 68 -6.41 -5.31 6.79
N PRO A 69 -7.11 -4.86 5.73
CA PRO A 69 -7.34 -5.68 4.55
C PRO A 69 -6.02 -6.05 3.85
N THR A 70 -5.01 -5.17 3.89
CA THR A 70 -3.67 -5.44 3.32
C THR A 70 -2.94 -6.56 4.06
N VAL A 71 -3.04 -6.61 5.39
CA VAL A 71 -2.49 -7.71 6.20
C VAL A 71 -3.21 -9.02 5.86
N LEU A 72 -4.54 -8.99 5.73
CA LEU A 72 -5.32 -10.17 5.31
C LEU A 72 -4.91 -10.68 3.92
N PHE A 73 -4.65 -9.77 2.97
CA PHE A 73 -4.11 -10.12 1.65
C PHE A 73 -2.79 -10.90 1.77
N PHE A 74 -1.80 -10.35 2.49
CA PHE A 74 -0.48 -10.98 2.60
C PHE A 74 -0.52 -12.28 3.41
N LEU A 75 -1.38 -12.38 4.43
CA LEU A 75 -1.58 -13.62 5.18
C LEU A 75 -2.13 -14.73 4.27
N THR A 76 -3.14 -14.39 3.45
CA THR A 76 -3.73 -15.31 2.48
C THR A 76 -2.69 -15.73 1.44
N ALA A 77 -1.95 -14.76 0.89
CA ALA A 77 -0.88 -15.03 -0.07
C ALA A 77 0.20 -15.95 0.51
N LEU A 78 0.64 -15.68 1.74
CA LEU A 78 1.64 -16.50 2.43
C LEU A 78 1.16 -17.94 2.64
N LEU A 79 -0.08 -18.13 3.08
CA LEU A 79 -0.65 -19.46 3.32
C LEU A 79 -0.76 -20.26 2.02
N LEU A 80 -1.25 -19.64 0.94
CA LEU A 80 -1.42 -20.32 -0.35
C LEU A 80 -0.08 -20.59 -1.05
N LEU A 81 0.90 -19.68 -0.95
CA LEU A 81 2.25 -19.90 -1.46
C LEU A 81 2.96 -21.04 -0.72
N ARG A 82 2.75 -21.18 0.60
CA ARG A 82 3.24 -22.35 1.37
C ARG A 82 2.65 -23.68 0.90
N ARG A 83 1.47 -23.64 0.26
CA ARG A 83 0.82 -24.81 -0.35
C ARG A 83 1.23 -25.03 -1.82
N GLN A 84 2.19 -24.27 -2.33
CA GLN A 84 2.69 -24.35 -3.70
C GLN A 84 1.60 -24.18 -4.78
N LEU A 85 0.55 -23.42 -4.46
CA LEU A 85 -0.51 -23.11 -5.42
C LEU A 85 -0.03 -22.17 -6.52
N PRO A 86 -0.62 -22.24 -7.74
CA PRO A 86 -0.21 -21.38 -8.85
C PRO A 86 -0.52 -19.92 -8.54
N LEU A 87 0.42 -19.02 -8.89
CA LEU A 87 0.34 -17.58 -8.60
C LEU A 87 -1.00 -16.92 -8.97
N PRO A 88 -1.63 -17.21 -10.13
CA PRO A 88 -2.93 -16.63 -10.47
C PRO A 88 -4.01 -16.94 -9.43
N MET A 89 -4.02 -18.16 -8.88
CA MET A 89 -4.98 -18.57 -7.86
C MET A 89 -4.69 -17.90 -6.52
N VAL A 90 -3.41 -17.77 -6.16
CA VAL A 90 -2.98 -17.01 -4.97
C VAL A 90 -3.46 -15.58 -5.04
N LEU A 91 -3.24 -14.91 -6.18
CA LEU A 91 -3.64 -13.51 -6.36
C LEU A 91 -5.16 -13.37 -6.33
N ALA A 92 -5.90 -14.22 -7.05
CA ALA A 92 -7.36 -14.18 -7.06
C ALA A 92 -7.95 -14.32 -5.64
N ALA A 93 -7.48 -15.30 -4.86
CA ALA A 93 -7.94 -15.51 -3.50
C ALA A 93 -7.57 -14.34 -2.57
N SER A 94 -6.32 -13.88 -2.61
CA SER A 94 -5.86 -12.79 -1.75
C SER A 94 -6.56 -11.47 -2.06
N PHE A 95 -6.78 -11.13 -3.35
CA PHE A 95 -7.57 -9.96 -3.72
C PHE A 95 -9.04 -10.11 -3.35
N GLY A 96 -9.61 -11.32 -3.43
CA GLY A 96 -10.97 -11.59 -2.94
C GLY A 96 -11.12 -11.30 -1.45
N VAL A 97 -10.17 -11.80 -0.63
CA VAL A 97 -10.14 -11.51 0.81
C VAL A 97 -9.93 -10.03 1.10
N TRP A 98 -9.04 -9.37 0.35
CA TRP A 98 -8.80 -7.93 0.49
C TRP A 98 -10.06 -7.12 0.19
N LEU A 99 -10.76 -7.41 -0.91
CA LEU A 99 -12.00 -6.73 -1.29
C LEU A 99 -13.10 -6.93 -0.25
N ALA A 100 -13.25 -8.16 0.27
CA ALA A 100 -14.19 -8.43 1.35
C ALA A 100 -13.85 -7.61 2.60
N GLY A 101 -12.59 -7.57 3.00
CA GLY A 101 -12.12 -6.76 4.13
C GLY A 101 -12.33 -5.25 3.90
N ALA A 102 -12.06 -4.77 2.69
CA ALA A 102 -12.26 -3.38 2.30
C ALA A 102 -13.76 -3.00 2.28
N ALA A 103 -14.63 -3.90 1.82
CA ALA A 103 -16.08 -3.69 1.80
C ALA A 103 -16.67 -3.64 3.21
N VAL A 104 -16.28 -4.58 4.08
CA VAL A 104 -16.65 -4.57 5.51
C VAL A 104 -16.19 -3.26 6.14
N HIS A 105 -14.95 -2.86 5.87
CA HIS A 105 -14.40 -1.62 6.39
C HIS A 105 -15.17 -0.37 5.90
N GLN A 106 -15.49 -0.28 4.61
CA GLN A 106 -16.30 0.84 4.08
C GLN A 106 -17.73 0.86 4.64
N TYR A 107 -18.27 -0.30 5.01
CA TYR A 107 -19.56 -0.39 5.68
C TYR A 107 -19.51 0.16 7.12
N PHE A 108 -18.40 -0.05 7.84
CA PHE A 108 -18.23 0.42 9.23
C PHE A 108 -17.79 1.88 9.37
N LEU A 109 -17.15 2.48 8.35
CA LEU A 109 -16.71 3.88 8.37
C LEU A 109 -17.69 4.87 7.70
N ARG A 110 -18.84 4.39 7.19
CA ARG A 110 -19.98 5.25 6.83
C ARG A 110 -20.81 5.56 8.07
#